data_AF-A0A251QK02-F1
#
_entry.id   AF-A0A251QK02-F1
#
_cell.length_a   1.000
_cell.length_b   1.000
_cell.length_c   1.000
_cell.angle_alpha   90.00
_cell.angle_beta   90.00
_cell.angle_gamma   90.00
#
_symmetry.space_group_name_H-M   'P 1'
#
loop_
_entity.id
_entity.type
_entity.pdbx_description
1 polymer ?
#
loop_
_entity_poly.entity_id
_entity_poly.type
_entity_poly.pdbx_seq_one_letter_code
_entity_poly.pdbx_strand_id
1 'polypeptide(L)'
;MALIEVYPAADQMQAGFANFKYQVIVGIPSVEFQRHMIRLRCFGETVYARITDTEVRLSVANEEILLTNENCIIGGDVSEENPVTAVFSLHCQSAIMKASHLTSRVWLLHSNSSLPFCMLNFPVGALGNLMFHFPSPEDGDET
;
A
#
# COMPACT_ATOMS: atom_id res chain seq x y z
N MET A 1 37.56 -13.87 1.71
CA MET A 1 36.31 -13.40 2.35
C MET A 1 35.18 -13.97 1.50
N ALA A 2 34.49 -15.01 1.98
CA ALA A 2 33.46 -15.71 1.22
C ALA A 2 32.09 -15.12 1.53
N LEU A 3 31.38 -14.66 0.49
CA LEU A 3 29.97 -14.32 0.54
C LEU A 3 29.18 -15.63 0.50
N ILE A 4 28.31 -15.84 1.49
CA ILE A 4 27.35 -16.95 1.48
C ILE A 4 26.10 -16.45 0.76
N GLU A 5 25.86 -16.95 -0.45
CA GLU A 5 24.55 -16.86 -1.11
C GLU A 5 23.66 -17.98 -0.58
N VAL A 6 22.56 -17.61 0.08
CA VAL A 6 21.52 -18.56 0.47
C VAL A 6 20.41 -18.47 -0.57
N TYR A 7 20.33 -19.45 -1.46
CA TYR A 7 19.19 -19.65 -2.35
C TYR A 7 18.13 -20.51 -1.65
N PRO A 8 16.85 -20.10 -1.60
CA PRO A 8 15.75 -21.04 -1.40
C PRO A 8 15.29 -21.64 -2.73
N ALA A 9 14.82 -22.88 -2.66
CA ALA A 9 14.50 -23.75 -3.78
C ALA A 9 13.37 -23.20 -4.69
N ALA A 10 13.71 -23.13 -5.98
CA ALA A 10 12.93 -23.32 -7.19
C ALA A 10 11.66 -24.18 -7.00
N ASP A 11 10.49 -23.94 -7.60
CA ASP A 11 10.09 -23.21 -8.80
C ASP A 11 8.62 -22.78 -8.63
N GLN A 12 8.20 -21.68 -9.29
CA GLN A 12 6.82 -21.15 -9.42
C GLN A 12 6.40 -19.95 -8.53
N MET A 13 7.12 -19.60 -7.47
CA MET A 13 6.77 -18.39 -6.65
C MET A 13 7.77 -17.23 -6.77
N GLN A 14 8.89 -17.44 -7.47
CA GLN A 14 10.05 -16.54 -7.40
C GLN A 14 10.16 -15.55 -8.57
N ALA A 15 9.26 -15.61 -9.56
CA ALA A 15 9.28 -14.71 -10.71
C ALA A 15 8.65 -13.32 -10.43
N GLY A 16 7.99 -13.14 -9.28
CA GLY A 16 7.09 -11.99 -9.09
C GLY A 16 7.63 -10.79 -8.33
N PHE A 17 8.65 -10.91 -7.47
CA PHE A 17 8.83 -9.93 -6.36
C PHE A 17 10.21 -9.28 -6.23
N ALA A 18 11.18 -9.60 -7.09
CA ALA A 18 12.59 -9.25 -6.83
C ALA A 18 13.05 -7.86 -7.30
N ASN A 19 12.26 -7.09 -8.08
CA ASN A 19 12.76 -5.86 -8.72
C ASN A 19 11.74 -4.70 -8.77
N PHE A 20 10.89 -4.56 -7.77
CA PHE A 20 9.98 -3.40 -7.74
C PHE A 20 10.70 -2.16 -7.22
N LYS A 21 10.97 -1.21 -8.13
CA LYS A 21 11.28 0.17 -7.77
C LYS A 21 9.97 0.87 -7.48
N TYR A 22 9.63 1.05 -6.21
CA TYR A 22 8.47 1.84 -5.81
C TYR A 22 8.75 3.32 -6.13
N GLN A 23 7.85 3.93 -6.90
CA GLN A 23 7.93 5.37 -7.17
C GLN A 23 7.45 6.16 -5.96
N VAL A 24 6.47 5.61 -5.22
CA VAL A 24 5.83 6.28 -4.09
C VAL A 24 5.72 5.34 -2.90
N ILE A 25 5.99 5.89 -1.73
CA ILE A 25 5.85 5.26 -0.43
C ILE A 25 5.07 6.18 0.51
N VAL A 26 4.02 5.63 1.12
CA VAL A 26 3.26 6.30 2.18
C VAL A 26 3.29 5.44 3.43
N GLY A 27 3.75 5.99 4.54
CA GLY A 27 3.83 5.31 5.82
C GLY A 27 2.81 5.83 6.82
N ILE A 28 1.78 5.05 7.14
CA ILE A 28 0.68 5.43 8.04
C ILE A 28 0.84 4.69 9.39
N PRO A 29 0.83 5.39 10.54
CA PRO A 29 0.83 4.72 11.85
C PRO A 29 -0.29 3.69 11.95
N SER A 30 -0.02 2.48 12.42
CA SER A 30 -1.00 1.38 12.32
C SER A 30 -2.31 1.66 13.03
N VAL A 31 -2.27 2.35 14.17
CA VAL A 31 -3.48 2.71 14.94
C VAL A 31 -4.38 3.65 14.13
N GLU A 32 -3.80 4.62 13.45
CA GLU A 32 -4.54 5.54 12.58
C GLU A 32 -5.05 4.82 11.33
N PHE A 33 -4.20 4.01 10.69
CA PHE A 33 -4.60 3.15 9.57
C PHE A 33 -5.84 2.30 9.93
N GLN A 34 -5.81 1.60 11.08
CA GLN A 34 -6.92 0.80 11.56
C GLN A 34 -8.22 1.62 11.70
N ARG A 35 -8.14 2.79 12.35
CA ARG A 35 -9.28 3.68 12.55
C ARG A 35 -9.87 4.13 11.21
N HIS A 36 -9.01 4.53 10.28
CA HIS A 36 -9.42 4.99 8.96
C HIS A 36 -10.05 3.87 8.13
N MET A 37 -9.45 2.68 8.10
CA MET A 37 -9.98 1.55 7.33
C MET A 37 -11.33 1.06 7.87
N ILE A 38 -11.53 1.06 9.20
CA ILE A 38 -12.83 0.75 9.80
C ILE A 38 -13.89 1.76 9.33
N ARG A 39 -13.56 3.07 9.37
CA ARG A 39 -14.47 4.14 8.94
C ARG A 39 -14.82 4.03 7.47
N LEU A 40 -13.81 3.94 6.60
CA LEU A 40 -13.99 3.89 5.14
C LEU A 40 -14.78 2.66 4.69
N ARG A 41 -14.62 1.51 5.37
CA ARG A 41 -15.38 0.29 5.05
C ARG A 41 -16.90 0.50 5.10
N CYS A 42 -17.39 1.39 5.97
CA CYS A 42 -18.83 1.66 6.07
C CYS A 42 -19.43 2.23 4.77
N PHE A 43 -18.60 2.75 3.87
CA PHE A 43 -19.01 3.39 2.62
C PHE A 43 -18.72 2.55 1.38
N GLY A 44 -17.85 1.54 1.48
CA GLY A 44 -17.49 0.69 0.36
C GLY A 44 -16.22 -0.12 0.58
N GLU A 45 -15.81 -0.87 -0.44
CA GLU A 45 -14.65 -1.76 -0.34
C GLU A 45 -13.40 -1.19 -1.02
N THR A 46 -13.54 -0.34 -2.03
CA THR A 46 -12.42 0.16 -2.83
C THR A 46 -11.95 1.52 -2.32
N VAL A 47 -10.71 1.57 -1.84
CA VAL A 47 -10.05 2.80 -1.37
C VAL A 47 -9.21 3.38 -2.49
N TYR A 48 -9.44 4.66 -2.79
CA TYR A 48 -8.60 5.46 -3.65
C TYR A 48 -7.70 6.33 -2.78
N ALA A 49 -6.40 6.28 -3.03
CA ALA A 49 -5.40 7.08 -2.35
C ALA A 49 -4.79 8.05 -3.36
N ARG A 50 -5.21 9.32 -3.34
CA ARG A 50 -4.51 10.40 -4.07
C ARG A 50 -3.35 10.87 -3.22
N ILE A 51 -2.14 10.81 -3.75
CA ILE A 51 -0.89 11.08 -3.03
C ILE A 51 -0.14 12.23 -3.71
N THR A 52 0.25 13.22 -2.92
CA THR A 52 1.13 14.34 -3.31
C THR A 52 2.30 14.41 -2.35
N ASP A 53 3.21 15.37 -2.53
CA ASP A 53 4.34 15.59 -1.61
C ASP A 53 3.92 16.14 -0.23
N THR A 54 2.69 16.66 -0.13
CA THR A 54 2.20 17.30 1.10
C THR A 54 1.10 16.51 1.80
N GLU A 55 0.30 15.74 1.06
CA GLU A 55 -0.86 15.06 1.59
C GLU A 55 -1.21 13.74 0.89
N VAL A 56 -1.99 12.92 1.60
CA VAL A 56 -2.63 11.72 1.10
C VAL A 56 -4.12 11.81 1.40
N ARG A 57 -4.94 11.77 0.36
CA ARG A 57 -6.40 11.68 0.48
C ARG A 57 -6.84 10.26 0.24
N LEU A 58 -7.36 9.63 1.28
CA LEU A 58 -7.99 8.32 1.21
C LEU A 58 -9.49 8.51 1.05
N SER A 59 -10.07 8.00 -0.03
CA SER A 59 -11.50 8.12 -0.30
C SER A 59 -12.17 6.80 -0.64
N VAL A 60 -13.43 6.69 -0.23
CA VAL A 60 -14.35 5.60 -0.59
C VAL A 60 -15.72 6.23 -0.81
N ALA A 61 -16.27 6.07 -2.01
CA ALA A 61 -17.52 6.72 -2.42
C ALA A 61 -17.50 8.23 -2.11
N ASN A 62 -18.37 8.70 -1.20
CA ASN A 62 -18.50 10.10 -0.81
C ASN A 62 -17.76 10.47 0.48
N GLU A 63 -16.98 9.55 1.05
CA GLU A 63 -16.22 9.76 2.28
C GLU A 63 -14.72 9.96 1.97
N GLU A 64 -14.10 10.93 2.65
CA GLU A 64 -12.69 11.26 2.49
C GLU A 64 -11.98 11.41 3.84
N ILE A 65 -10.73 10.98 3.90
CA ILE A 65 -9.81 11.15 5.02
C ILE A 65 -8.53 11.79 4.49
N LEU A 66 -8.18 12.94 5.07
CA LEU A 66 -6.95 13.66 4.76
C LEU A 66 -5.83 13.29 5.75
N LEU A 67 -4.69 12.88 5.22
CA LEU A 67 -3.45 12.68 5.96
C LEU A 67 -2.41 13.65 5.44
N THR A 68 -1.69 14.31 6.35
CA THR A 68 -0.57 15.21 6.02
C THR A 68 0.72 14.64 6.56
N ASN A 69 1.85 15.31 6.28
CA ASN A 69 3.16 14.95 6.83
C ASN A 69 3.25 14.98 8.37
N GLU A 70 2.25 15.52 9.07
CA GLU A 70 2.13 15.41 10.53
C GLU A 70 1.74 13.99 10.99
N ASN A 71 0.94 13.31 10.16
CA ASN A 71 0.25 12.06 10.53
C ASN A 71 0.65 10.87 9.66
N CYS A 72 1.40 11.11 8.58
CA CYS A 72 1.97 10.08 7.73
C CYS A 72 3.35 10.49 7.21
N ILE A 73 4.08 9.53 6.66
CA ILE A 73 5.31 9.77 5.92
C ILE A 73 4.97 9.67 4.44
N ILE A 74 5.41 10.62 3.63
CA ILE A 74 5.30 10.55 2.17
C ILE A 74 6.71 10.63 1.59
N GLY A 75 7.00 9.76 0.63
CA GLY A 75 8.24 9.77 -0.11
C GLY A 75 8.04 9.27 -1.53
N GLY A 76 8.91 9.67 -2.43
CA GLY A 76 8.80 9.35 -3.85
C GLY A 76 8.77 10.58 -4.74
N ASP A 77 8.53 10.34 -6.01
CA ASP A 77 8.39 11.38 -7.04
C ASP A 77 6.90 11.70 -7.24
N VAL A 78 6.37 12.58 -6.38
CA VAL A 78 4.98 13.06 -6.35
C VAL A 78 4.97 14.57 -6.11
N SER A 79 3.97 15.27 -6.66
CA SER A 79 3.71 16.69 -6.35
C SER A 79 2.21 16.98 -6.48
N GLU A 80 1.78 18.20 -6.13
CA GLU A 80 0.40 18.62 -6.41
C GLU A 80 0.07 18.66 -7.90
N GLU A 81 1.02 19.02 -8.76
CA GLU A 81 0.86 19.05 -10.21
C GLU A 81 0.88 17.65 -10.84
N ASN A 82 1.56 16.70 -10.20
CA ASN A 82 1.68 15.32 -10.65
C ASN A 82 1.36 14.32 -9.52
N PRO A 83 0.08 14.23 -9.11
CA PRO A 83 -0.33 13.31 -8.05
C PRO A 83 -0.33 11.87 -8.55
N VAL A 84 -0.10 10.93 -7.62
CA VAL A 84 -0.25 9.50 -7.88
C VAL A 84 -1.54 9.00 -7.24
N THR A 85 -2.30 8.20 -7.99
CA THR A 85 -3.48 7.50 -7.47
C THR A 85 -3.15 6.03 -7.28
N ALA A 86 -3.13 5.57 -6.03
CA ALA A 86 -3.06 4.16 -5.69
C ALA A 86 -4.45 3.64 -5.31
N VAL A 87 -4.78 2.40 -5.69
CA VAL A 87 -6.10 1.80 -5.42
C VAL A 87 -5.91 0.46 -4.73
N PHE A 88 -6.65 0.21 -3.66
CA PHE A 88 -6.66 -1.07 -2.97
C PHE A 88 -8.03 -1.44 -2.42
N SER A 89 -8.24 -2.74 -2.18
CA SER A 89 -9.51 -3.28 -1.72
C SER A 89 -9.47 -3.67 -0.24
N LEU A 90 -10.55 -3.36 0.46
CA LEU A 90 -10.86 -3.80 1.82
C LEU A 90 -11.61 -5.13 1.85
N HIS A 91 -11.75 -5.85 0.73
CA HIS A 91 -12.45 -7.14 0.71
C HIS A 91 -11.91 -8.11 1.79
N CYS A 92 -10.59 -8.14 1.98
CA CYS A 92 -9.91 -8.92 3.01
C CYS A 92 -9.65 -8.12 4.32
N GLN A 93 -10.56 -7.21 4.71
CA GLN A 93 -10.34 -6.29 5.84
C GLN A 93 -9.89 -7.01 7.11
N SER A 94 -10.53 -8.12 7.49
CA SER A 94 -10.15 -8.86 8.70
C SER A 94 -8.69 -9.29 8.71
N ALA A 95 -8.12 -9.67 7.57
CA ALA A 95 -6.71 -10.04 7.44
C ALA A 95 -5.81 -8.81 7.50
N ILE A 96 -6.18 -7.74 6.79
CA ILE A 96 -5.48 -6.45 6.78
C ILE A 96 -5.40 -5.87 8.21
N MET A 97 -6.50 -5.91 8.95
CA MET A 97 -6.57 -5.42 10.33
C MET A 97 -5.68 -6.24 11.26
N LYS A 98 -5.73 -7.58 11.17
CA LYS A 98 -4.84 -8.46 11.95
C LYS A 98 -3.36 -8.19 11.64
N ALA A 99 -2.99 -8.02 10.37
CA ALA A 99 -1.62 -7.67 9.99
C ALA A 99 -1.20 -6.31 10.57
N SER A 100 -2.09 -5.32 10.56
CA SER A 100 -1.81 -4.00 11.13
C SER A 100 -1.56 -4.00 12.64
N HIS A 101 -2.08 -4.97 13.39
CA HIS A 101 -1.79 -5.12 14.82
C HIS A 101 -0.36 -5.61 15.10
N LEU A 102 0.31 -6.20 14.10
CA LEU A 102 1.65 -6.76 14.23
C LEU A 102 2.77 -5.77 13.90
N THR A 103 2.41 -4.58 13.43
CA THR A 103 3.36 -3.54 13.01
C THR A 103 3.02 -2.20 13.65
N SER A 104 4.02 -1.34 13.85
CA SER A 104 3.83 0.05 14.26
C SER A 104 3.39 0.96 13.12
N ARG A 105 3.67 0.56 11.86
CA ARG A 105 3.37 1.34 10.66
C ARG A 105 2.99 0.43 9.49
N VAL A 106 1.98 0.86 8.74
CA VAL A 106 1.59 0.25 7.47
C VAL A 106 2.18 1.08 6.34
N TRP A 107 2.75 0.40 5.35
CA TRP A 107 3.31 1.06 4.19
C TRP A 107 2.44 0.80 2.96
N LEU A 108 1.93 1.86 2.37
CA LEU A 108 1.30 1.85 1.06
C LEU A 108 2.38 2.15 0.03
N LEU A 109 2.65 1.17 -0.84
CA LEU A 109 3.68 1.24 -1.86
C LEU A 109 3.03 1.24 -3.23
N HIS A 110 3.45 2.15 -4.11
CA HIS A 110 2.94 2.23 -5.47
C HIS A 110 4.09 2.22 -6.48
N SER A 111 3.90 1.46 -7.55
CA SER A 111 4.83 1.37 -8.68
C SER A 111 4.08 1.66 -9.98
N ASN A 112 4.61 2.59 -10.79
CA ASN A 112 4.16 2.84 -12.16
C ASN A 112 4.96 2.00 -13.18
N SER A 113 5.36 0.78 -12.79
CA SER A 113 5.91 -0.21 -13.70
C SER A 113 4.89 -0.63 -14.77
N SER A 114 5.33 -1.42 -15.77
CA SER A 114 4.46 -1.95 -16.83
C SER A 114 3.22 -2.71 -16.34
N LEU A 115 3.24 -3.15 -15.07
CA LEU A 115 2.07 -3.54 -14.32
C LEU A 115 1.97 -2.59 -13.13
N PRO A 116 1.11 -1.56 -13.16
CA PRO A 116 0.89 -0.73 -12.01
C PRO A 116 0.21 -1.57 -10.93
N PHE A 117 0.72 -1.50 -9.71
CA PHE A 117 0.11 -2.17 -8.59
C PHE A 117 0.33 -1.36 -7.32
N CYS A 118 -0.64 -1.49 -6.44
CA CYS A 118 -0.59 -0.98 -5.09
C CYS A 118 -0.28 -2.15 -4.15
N MET A 119 0.57 -1.93 -3.15
CA MET A 119 0.87 -2.92 -2.13
C MET A 119 0.71 -2.31 -0.74
N LEU A 120 0.02 -3.04 0.14
CA LEU A 120 0.10 -2.80 1.58
C LEU A 120 1.15 -3.73 2.18
N ASN A 121 2.19 -3.15 2.77
CA ASN A 121 3.27 -3.84 3.44
C ASN A 121 3.20 -3.64 4.97
N PHE A 122 3.31 -4.74 5.72
CA PHE A 122 3.23 -4.79 7.17
C PHE A 122 4.50 -5.46 7.72
N PRO A 123 5.53 -4.67 8.11
CA PRO A 123 6.75 -5.20 8.70
C PRO A 123 6.51 -5.80 10.09
N VAL A 124 6.87 -7.07 10.29
CA VAL A 124 6.69 -7.79 11.56
C VAL A 124 8.05 -7.97 12.23
N GLY A 125 8.64 -6.87 12.69
CA GLY A 125 9.97 -6.87 13.33
C GLY A 125 11.01 -7.59 12.48
N ALA A 126 11.72 -8.56 13.08
CA ALA A 126 12.72 -9.38 12.39
C ALA A 126 12.15 -10.58 11.62
N LEU A 127 10.84 -10.85 11.71
CA LEU A 127 10.21 -12.02 11.07
C LEU A 127 9.94 -11.82 9.58
N GLY A 128 10.08 -10.59 9.09
CA GLY A 128 9.83 -10.23 7.69
C GLY A 128 8.58 -9.38 7.54
N ASN A 129 7.85 -9.59 6.45
CA ASN A 129 6.75 -8.73 6.02
C ASN A 129 5.52 -9.55 5.65
N LEU A 130 4.32 -9.07 6.02
CA LEU A 130 3.08 -9.48 5.38
C LEU A 130 2.75 -8.47 4.29
N MET A 131 2.45 -8.94 3.07
CA MET A 131 2.23 -8.08 1.91
C MET A 131 0.92 -8.44 1.23
N PHE A 132 0.08 -7.44 0.99
CA PHE A 132 -1.15 -7.55 0.22
C PHE A 132 -0.96 -6.77 -1.07
N HIS A 133 -1.12 -7.45 -2.20
CA HIS A 133 -0.94 -6.88 -3.52
C HIS A 133 -2.30 -6.65 -4.16
N PHE A 134 -2.47 -5.48 -4.76
CA PHE A 134 -3.68 -5.06 -5.45
C PHE A 134 -3.29 -4.69 -6.88
N PRO A 135 -3.78 -5.44 -7.89
CA PRO A 135 -3.58 -5.04 -9.27
C PRO A 135 -4.20 -3.67 -9.49
N SER A 136 -3.59 -2.85 -10.35
CA SER A 136 -4.26 -1.64 -10.83
C SER A 136 -5.63 -2.04 -11.40
N PRO A 137 -6.68 -1.22 -11.19
CA PRO A 137 -7.87 -1.34 -12.02
C PRO A 137 -7.42 -1.35 -13.49
N GLU A 138 -7.83 -2.35 -14.25
CA GLU A 138 -7.70 -2.30 -15.70
C GLU A 138 -8.59 -1.16 -16.17
N ASP A 139 -8.09 -0.29 -17.06
CA ASP A 139 -8.91 0.72 -17.73
C ASP A 139 -9.94 -0.02 -18.61
N GLY A 140 -11.08 -0.42 -18.03
CA GLY A 140 -12.08 -1.22 -18.73
C GLY A 140 -13.05 -1.95 -17.83
N ASP A 141 -13.96 -1.22 -17.21
CA ASP A 141 -15.40 -1.54 -17.30
C ASP A 141 -16.20 -0.35 -16.76
N GLU A 142 -16.43 0.61 -17.65
CA GLU A 142 -17.63 1.43 -17.55
C GLU A 142 -18.82 0.48 -17.73
N THR A 143 -19.57 0.23 -16.66
CA THR A 143 -20.91 -0.38 -16.72
C THR A 143 -21.95 0.61 -16.22
#